data_AF-A0AAU2XWM4-F1
#
_entry.id   AF-A0AAU2XWM4-F1
#
_cell.length_a   1.000
_cell.length_b   1.000
_cell.length_c   1.000
_cell.angle_alpha   90.00
_cell.angle_beta   90.00
_cell.angle_gamma   90.00
#
_symmetry.space_group_name_H-M   'P 1'
#
loop_
_entity.id
_entity.type
_entity.pdbx_description
1 polymer ?
#
loop_
_entity_poly.entity_id
_entity_poly.type
_entity_poly.pdbx_seq_one_letter_code
_entity_poly.pdbx_strand_id
1 'polypeptide(L)'
;MTEDERTVDELFAELPEKWQRTLEEVGLGLPELRRMAADDGDTRRVRTILADLTADSRPRRFGGKGPLRLLVGRPWLRLLLAALTGFVVCELSNLVLGEFSLLLGTLVGVGVVMAAQDAGNSRRELVLPWFTAVAYFVLIFVASRATQEWYLQLRGVEQTVTLAAPSRPLSHGIRETYCRVRLADGSVHQVFSNREKCADRMRTGDRATAVVDPSGFYGPFLGAKPDIDDTVETAVSLSAAAVMVLAPLGVMALGRLRRARAWATEGAVA
;
A
#
# COMPACT_ATOMS: atom_id res chain seq x y z
N MET A 1 18.97 21.76 46.66
CA MET A 1 20.30 21.44 46.10
C MET A 1 20.08 20.54 44.91
N THR A 2 20.57 20.97 43.75
CA THR A 2 20.29 20.49 42.39
C THR A 2 21.00 19.18 42.08
N GLU A 3 20.32 18.25 41.40
CA GLU A 3 20.80 16.93 40.92
C GLU A 3 21.85 17.02 39.78
N ASP A 4 22.61 18.12 39.64
CA ASP A 4 23.13 18.55 38.34
C ASP A 4 24.67 18.56 38.18
N GLU A 5 25.41 17.69 38.87
CA GLU A 5 26.89 17.62 38.72
C GLU A 5 27.43 16.21 38.43
N ARG A 6 26.66 15.34 37.76
CA ARG A 6 27.25 14.11 37.22
C ARG A 6 28.21 14.43 36.07
N THR A 7 29.44 13.98 36.20
CA THR A 7 30.52 14.25 35.23
C THR A 7 30.44 13.28 34.04
N VAL A 8 30.97 13.68 32.89
CA VAL A 8 30.97 12.86 31.66
C VAL A 8 31.68 11.51 31.89
N ASP A 9 32.66 11.50 32.77
CA ASP A 9 33.42 10.30 33.15
C ASP A 9 32.56 9.27 33.88
N GLU A 10 31.71 9.71 34.80
CA GLU A 10 30.77 8.85 35.53
C GLU A 10 29.73 8.25 34.58
N LEU A 11 29.23 9.04 33.63
CA LEU A 11 28.25 8.59 32.65
C LEU A 11 28.83 7.59 31.64
N PHE A 12 30.08 7.77 31.24
CA PHE A 12 30.76 6.79 30.38
C PHE A 12 31.09 5.50 31.13
N ALA A 13 31.49 5.59 32.40
CA ALA A 13 31.77 4.43 33.24
C ALA A 13 30.50 3.58 33.53
N GLU A 14 29.32 4.20 33.58
CA GLU A 14 28.03 3.50 33.74
C GLU A 14 27.57 2.74 32.46
N LEU A 15 28.21 2.95 31.29
CA LEU A 15 27.86 2.24 30.06
C LEU A 15 28.32 0.77 30.10
N PRO A 16 27.54 -0.16 29.52
CA PRO A 16 28.02 -1.54 29.30
C PRO A 16 29.28 -1.57 28.43
N GLU A 17 30.25 -2.44 28.73
CA GLU A 17 31.55 -2.55 28.03
C GLU A 17 31.43 -2.64 26.50
N LYS A 18 30.36 -3.28 26.01
CA LYS A 18 30.08 -3.39 24.57
C LYS A 18 29.93 -2.01 23.91
N TRP A 19 29.21 -1.09 24.56
CA TRP A 19 28.94 0.25 24.03
C TRP A 19 30.14 1.18 24.22
N GLN A 20 30.92 0.98 25.28
CA GLN A 20 32.21 1.66 25.43
C GLN A 20 33.14 1.33 24.25
N ARG A 21 33.28 0.04 23.88
CA ARG A 21 34.07 -0.36 22.70
C ARG A 21 33.53 0.22 21.39
N THR A 22 32.21 0.23 21.18
CA THR A 22 31.62 0.81 19.96
C THR A 22 31.87 2.31 19.86
N LEU A 23 31.83 3.05 20.97
CA LEU A 23 32.15 4.47 20.98
C LEU A 23 33.63 4.73 20.68
N GLU A 24 34.52 3.90 21.22
CA GLU A 24 35.95 3.97 20.91
C GLU A 24 36.25 3.63 19.44
N GLU A 25 35.60 2.61 18.86
CA GLU A 25 35.76 2.22 17.46
C GLU A 25 35.31 3.31 16.46
N VAL A 26 34.30 4.11 16.83
CA VAL A 26 33.79 5.22 16.02
C VAL A 26 34.59 6.52 16.26
N GLY A 27 35.62 6.48 17.10
CA GLY A 27 36.47 7.63 17.43
C GLY A 27 35.85 8.62 18.43
N LEU A 28 34.73 8.24 19.07
CA LEU A 28 34.04 9.00 20.12
C LEU A 28 34.38 8.43 21.51
N GLY A 29 35.65 8.13 21.73
CA GLY A 29 36.15 7.68 23.04
C GLY A 29 36.10 8.77 24.10
N LEU A 30 36.34 8.39 25.35
CA LEU A 30 36.37 9.29 26.51
C LEU A 30 37.16 10.61 26.30
N PRO A 31 38.35 10.60 25.66
CA PRO A 31 39.11 11.83 25.43
C PRO A 31 38.39 12.82 24.51
N GLU A 32 37.70 12.32 23.48
CA GLU A 32 36.98 13.15 22.53
C GLU A 32 35.67 13.67 23.12
N LEU A 33 34.98 12.86 23.94
CA LEU A 33 33.80 13.30 24.69
C LEU A 33 34.13 14.38 25.72
N ARG A 34 35.31 14.31 26.36
CA ARG A 34 35.83 15.37 27.23
C ARG A 34 36.15 16.64 26.45
N ARG A 35 36.76 16.49 25.26
CA ARG A 35 37.05 17.62 24.38
C ARG A 35 35.77 18.32 23.94
N MET A 36 34.76 17.58 23.48
CA MET A 36 33.45 18.11 23.12
C MET A 36 32.73 18.79 24.28
N ALA A 37 32.86 18.26 25.50
CA ALA A 37 32.30 18.87 26.70
C ALA A 37 33.03 20.17 27.10
N ALA A 38 34.31 20.30 26.75
CA ALA A 38 35.16 21.45 27.10
C ALA A 38 35.11 22.59 26.06
N ASP A 39 34.95 22.29 24.78
CA ASP A 39 35.04 23.30 23.70
C ASP A 39 33.82 24.24 23.63
N ASP A 40 32.62 23.76 23.95
CA ASP A 40 31.37 24.52 23.74
C ASP A 40 30.46 24.64 24.98
N GLY A 41 30.87 24.12 26.15
CA GLY A 41 30.01 24.04 27.34
C GLY A 41 28.78 23.13 27.17
N ASP A 42 28.69 22.40 26.07
CA ASP A 42 27.55 21.57 25.68
C ASP A 42 27.61 20.17 26.30
N THR A 43 27.87 20.13 27.61
CA THR A 43 27.73 18.94 28.46
C THR A 43 26.34 18.31 28.32
N ARG A 44 25.32 19.10 27.97
CA ARG A 44 23.96 18.62 27.70
C ARG A 44 23.90 17.71 26.48
N ARG A 45 24.54 18.05 25.36
CA ARG A 45 24.54 17.22 24.15
C ARG A 45 25.29 15.90 24.34
N VAL A 46 26.42 15.92 25.04
CA VAL A 46 27.15 14.70 25.43
C VAL A 46 26.29 13.83 26.35
N ARG A 47 25.61 14.44 27.32
CA ARG A 47 24.64 13.75 28.19
C ARG A 47 23.50 13.15 27.40
N THR A 48 22.95 13.82 26.39
CA THR A 48 21.87 13.26 25.54
C THR A 48 22.34 12.03 24.76
N ILE A 49 23.54 12.08 24.16
CA ILE A 49 24.09 10.95 23.40
C ILE A 49 24.34 9.75 24.32
N LEU A 50 24.93 9.97 25.50
CA LEU A 50 25.16 8.93 26.50
C LEU A 50 23.85 8.43 27.13
N ALA A 51 22.85 9.31 27.30
CA ALA A 51 21.52 8.95 27.78
C ALA A 51 20.75 8.08 26.79
N ASP A 52 20.83 8.35 25.48
CA ASP A 52 20.20 7.53 24.45
C ASP A 52 20.83 6.12 24.40
N LEU A 53 22.15 6.02 24.56
CA LEU A 53 22.87 4.73 24.60
C LEU A 53 22.60 3.93 25.88
N THR A 54 22.46 4.61 27.02
CA THR A 54 22.05 3.96 28.29
C THR A 54 20.57 3.60 28.31
N ALA A 55 19.70 4.37 27.66
CA ALA A 55 18.27 4.08 27.51
C ALA A 55 18.02 2.83 26.66
N ASP A 56 18.88 2.55 25.68
CA ASP A 56 18.83 1.32 24.87
C ASP A 56 19.45 0.10 25.60
N SER A 57 20.21 0.35 26.69
CA SER A 57 20.91 -0.66 27.48
C SER A 57 20.18 -1.12 28.75
N ARG A 58 19.22 -0.34 29.26
CA ARG A 58 18.41 -0.76 30.40
C ARG A 58 17.29 -1.70 29.92
N PRO A 59 17.15 -2.92 30.47
CA PRO A 59 15.94 -3.71 30.22
C PRO A 59 14.77 -2.86 30.70
N ARG A 60 13.91 -2.43 29.77
CA ARG A 60 12.71 -1.66 30.07
C ARG A 60 11.93 -2.40 31.15
N ARG A 61 12.02 -1.92 32.40
CA ARG A 61 11.11 -2.32 33.47
C ARG A 61 9.71 -1.96 33.00
N PHE A 62 8.98 -2.98 32.58
CA PHE A 62 7.62 -2.89 32.11
C PHE A 62 6.69 -2.69 33.32
N GLY A 63 6.68 -1.47 33.84
CA GLY A 63 5.95 -1.09 35.05
C GLY A 63 5.15 0.19 34.90
N GLY A 64 4.68 0.52 33.69
CA GLY A 64 3.88 1.71 33.43
C GLY A 64 2.61 1.38 32.67
N LYS A 65 1.45 1.45 33.35
CA LYS A 65 0.13 1.46 32.71
C LYS A 65 -0.01 2.76 31.89
N GLY A 66 0.43 2.74 30.63
CA GLY A 66 0.40 3.90 29.71
C GLY A 66 0.56 3.48 28.24
N PRO A 67 0.29 4.37 27.25
CA PRO A 67 -0.21 4.08 25.89
C PRO A 67 0.79 3.46 24.89
N LEU A 68 1.76 2.68 25.37
CA LEU A 68 2.79 2.00 24.58
C LEU A 68 2.30 0.76 23.81
N ARG A 69 1.02 0.40 23.91
CA ARG A 69 0.39 -0.65 23.08
C ARG A 69 0.47 -0.33 21.56
N LEU A 70 0.63 0.95 21.20
CA LEU A 70 0.58 1.45 19.82
C LEU A 70 1.92 1.51 19.06
N LEU A 71 3.08 1.48 19.73
CA LEU A 71 4.34 1.89 19.09
C LEU A 71 4.89 0.92 18.04
N VAL A 72 4.73 -0.40 18.21
CA VAL A 72 5.16 -1.40 17.20
C VAL A 72 4.15 -1.51 16.03
N GLY A 73 2.88 -1.15 16.25
CA GLY A 73 1.84 -1.24 15.23
C GLY A 73 1.68 0.04 14.40
N ARG A 74 2.23 1.17 14.86
CA ARG A 74 2.03 2.49 14.23
C ARG A 74 2.51 2.57 12.76
N PRO A 75 3.71 2.08 12.37
CA PRO A 75 4.13 2.18 10.98
C PRO A 75 3.31 1.24 10.07
N TRP A 76 2.98 0.04 10.53
CA TRP A 76 2.10 -0.91 9.83
C TRP A 76 0.67 -0.40 9.68
N LEU A 77 0.15 0.29 10.71
CA LEU A 77 -1.16 0.94 10.65
C LEU A 77 -1.15 2.11 9.67
N ARG A 78 -0.07 2.92 9.63
CA ARG A 78 0.11 3.98 8.63
C ARG A 78 0.15 3.41 7.21
N LEU A 79 0.90 2.32 6.98
CA LEU A 79 0.96 1.64 5.69
C LEU A 79 -0.42 1.15 5.26
N LEU A 80 -1.15 0.46 6.14
CA LEU A 80 -2.51 -0.01 5.86
C LEU A 80 -3.45 1.15 5.54
N LEU A 81 -3.45 2.21 6.35
CA LEU A 81 -4.30 3.38 6.13
C LEU A 81 -3.94 4.11 4.84
N ALA A 82 -2.66 4.30 4.54
CA ALA A 82 -2.21 4.93 3.30
C ALA A 82 -2.64 4.10 2.07
N ALA A 83 -2.44 2.78 2.11
CA ALA A 83 -2.85 1.89 1.02
C ALA A 83 -4.38 1.89 0.82
N LEU A 84 -5.16 1.77 1.90
CA LEU A 84 -6.62 1.80 1.84
C LEU A 84 -7.17 3.13 1.34
N THR A 85 -6.68 4.24 1.91
CA THR A 85 -7.13 5.59 1.50
C THR A 85 -6.73 5.88 0.06
N GLY A 86 -5.51 5.52 -0.36
CA GLY A 86 -5.08 5.68 -1.74
C GLY A 86 -5.91 4.87 -2.72
N PHE A 87 -6.24 3.62 -2.37
CA PHE A 87 -7.09 2.77 -3.20
C PHE A 87 -8.50 3.38 -3.33
N VAL A 88 -9.12 3.78 -2.22
CA VAL A 88 -10.45 4.40 -2.22
C VAL A 88 -10.46 5.71 -3.01
N VAL A 89 -9.45 6.56 -2.83
CA VAL A 89 -9.33 7.83 -3.57
C VAL A 89 -9.16 7.56 -5.06
N CYS A 90 -8.33 6.57 -5.44
CA CYS A 90 -8.14 6.17 -6.83
C CYS A 90 -9.46 5.71 -7.46
N GLU A 91 -10.19 4.78 -6.83
CA GLU A 91 -11.47 4.27 -7.35
C GLU A 91 -12.52 5.37 -7.48
N LEU A 92 -12.68 6.21 -6.45
CA LEU A 92 -13.62 7.33 -6.51
C LEU A 92 -13.24 8.33 -7.59
N SER A 93 -11.93 8.57 -7.79
CA SER A 93 -11.46 9.45 -8.85
C SER A 93 -11.68 8.85 -10.24
N ASN A 94 -11.69 7.52 -10.38
CA ASN A 94 -11.95 6.86 -11.65
C ASN A 94 -13.37 7.14 -12.17
N LEU A 95 -14.33 7.32 -11.26
CA LEU A 95 -15.70 7.72 -11.61
C LEU A 95 -15.79 9.13 -12.23
N VAL A 96 -14.79 9.98 -12.01
CA VAL A 96 -14.80 11.39 -12.47
C VAL A 96 -13.78 11.63 -13.58
N LEU A 97 -12.60 11.01 -13.48
CA LEU A 97 -11.42 11.28 -14.31
C LEU A 97 -11.13 10.19 -15.34
N GLY A 98 -11.83 9.04 -15.27
CA GLY A 98 -11.56 7.89 -16.14
C GLY A 98 -10.10 7.47 -16.11
N GLU A 99 -9.47 7.32 -17.27
CA GLU A 99 -8.08 6.84 -17.42
C GLU A 99 -7.04 7.66 -16.65
N PHE A 100 -7.28 8.95 -16.38
CA PHE A 100 -6.36 9.79 -15.60
C PHE A 100 -6.30 9.43 -14.11
N SER A 101 -7.26 8.63 -13.61
CA SER A 101 -7.26 8.14 -12.21
C SER A 101 -6.03 7.30 -11.88
N LEU A 102 -5.47 6.58 -12.85
CA LEU A 102 -4.22 5.83 -12.68
C LEU A 102 -3.03 6.74 -12.33
N LEU A 103 -2.97 7.94 -12.90
CA LEU A 103 -1.93 8.92 -12.56
C LEU A 103 -2.07 9.39 -11.10
N LEU A 104 -3.31 9.61 -10.65
CA LEU A 104 -3.56 9.95 -9.26
C LEU A 104 -3.22 8.79 -8.32
N GLY A 105 -3.64 7.57 -8.66
CA GLY A 105 -3.36 6.36 -7.88
C GLY A 105 -1.86 6.07 -7.75
N THR A 106 -1.10 6.31 -8.81
CA THR A 106 0.38 6.19 -8.79
C THR A 106 1.05 7.29 -7.97
N LEU A 107 0.59 8.53 -8.06
CA LEU A 107 1.08 9.64 -7.21
C LEU A 107 0.84 9.35 -5.72
N VAL A 108 -0.36 8.86 -5.36
CA VAL A 108 -0.65 8.45 -3.98
C VAL A 108 0.18 7.21 -3.58
N GLY A 109 0.47 6.33 -4.54
CA GLY A 109 1.34 5.17 -4.37
C GLY A 109 2.74 5.51 -3.89
N VAL A 110 3.26 6.72 -4.18
CA VAL A 110 4.54 7.20 -3.60
C VAL A 110 4.47 7.26 -2.07
N GLY A 111 3.34 7.73 -1.53
CA GLY A 111 3.11 7.75 -0.08
C GLY A 111 3.03 6.33 0.53
N VAL A 112 2.46 5.38 -0.20
CA VAL A 112 2.44 3.95 0.20
C VAL A 112 3.86 3.38 0.24
N VAL A 113 4.69 3.70 -0.75
CA VAL A 113 6.11 3.28 -0.78
C VAL A 113 6.90 3.88 0.37
N MET A 114 6.72 5.17 0.66
CA MET A 114 7.36 5.82 1.82
C MET A 114 6.91 5.15 3.14
N ALA A 115 5.61 4.88 3.30
CA ALA A 115 5.11 4.17 4.47
C ALA A 115 5.62 2.72 4.58
N ALA A 116 5.89 2.07 3.45
CA ALA A 116 6.47 0.73 3.42
C ALA A 116 7.94 0.72 3.88
N GLN A 117 8.70 1.75 3.51
CA GLN A 117 10.08 1.95 3.99
C GLN A 117 10.10 2.14 5.52
N ASP A 118 9.21 2.97 6.06
CA ASP A 118 9.07 3.21 7.50
C ASP A 118 8.64 1.96 8.30
N ALA A 119 7.99 0.99 7.66
CA ALA A 119 7.55 -0.25 8.30
C ALA A 119 8.65 -1.33 8.40
N GLY A 120 9.74 -1.20 7.63
CA GLY A 120 10.85 -2.16 7.59
C GLY A 120 11.86 -1.97 8.72
N ASN A 121 11.51 -2.32 9.97
CA ASN A 121 12.41 -2.14 11.12
C ASN A 121 13.52 -3.20 11.26
N SER A 122 13.51 -4.28 10.47
CA SER A 122 14.55 -5.32 10.52
C SER A 122 14.82 -5.93 9.14
N ARG A 123 16.07 -6.34 8.88
CA ARG A 123 16.46 -6.95 7.58
C ARG A 123 15.60 -8.17 7.18
N ARG A 124 15.00 -8.88 8.14
CA ARG A 124 14.10 -10.02 7.90
C ARG A 124 12.65 -9.63 7.60
N GLU A 125 12.23 -8.43 7.99
CA GLU A 125 10.86 -7.94 7.79
C GLU A 125 10.71 -7.01 6.58
N LEU A 126 11.81 -6.66 5.91
CA LEU A 126 11.81 -5.77 4.73
C LEU A 126 10.89 -6.23 3.60
N VAL A 127 10.71 -7.54 3.41
CA VAL A 127 9.99 -8.08 2.24
C VAL A 127 8.47 -7.85 2.32
N LEU A 128 7.90 -7.90 3.52
CA LEU A 128 6.46 -7.92 3.71
C LEU A 128 5.78 -6.55 3.46
N PRO A 129 6.34 -5.40 3.85
CA PRO A 129 5.86 -4.08 3.46
C PRO A 129 5.85 -3.88 1.93
N TRP A 130 6.86 -4.41 1.23
CA TRP A 130 6.92 -4.33 -0.22
C TRP A 130 5.83 -5.17 -0.90
N PHE A 131 5.46 -6.33 -0.35
CA PHE A 131 4.30 -7.07 -0.85
C PHE A 131 2.99 -6.27 -0.73
N THR A 132 2.80 -5.51 0.36
CA THR A 132 1.64 -4.61 0.50
C THR A 132 1.67 -3.49 -0.54
N ALA A 133 2.84 -2.88 -0.79
CA ALA A 133 2.98 -1.86 -1.82
C ALA A 133 2.73 -2.42 -3.24
N VAL A 134 3.30 -3.58 -3.57
CA VAL A 134 3.05 -4.26 -4.86
C VAL A 134 1.57 -4.61 -5.00
N ALA A 135 0.94 -5.16 -3.96
CA ALA A 135 -0.48 -5.48 -3.97
C ALA A 135 -1.35 -4.22 -4.19
N TYR A 136 -0.99 -3.08 -3.61
CA TYR A 136 -1.63 -1.80 -3.88
C TYR A 136 -1.54 -1.42 -5.37
N PHE A 137 -0.36 -1.51 -5.98
CA PHE A 137 -0.19 -1.18 -7.40
C PHE A 137 -0.96 -2.14 -8.33
N VAL A 138 -0.97 -3.43 -7.99
CA VAL A 138 -1.79 -4.43 -8.71
C VAL A 138 -3.27 -4.08 -8.58
N LEU A 139 -3.74 -3.72 -7.39
CA LEU A 139 -5.13 -3.34 -7.16
C LEU A 139 -5.55 -2.13 -7.97
N ILE A 140 -4.80 -1.02 -7.91
CA ILE A 140 -5.20 0.18 -8.68
C ILE A 140 -5.17 -0.09 -10.19
N PHE A 141 -4.25 -0.93 -10.66
CA PHE A 141 -4.16 -1.27 -12.08
C PHE A 141 -5.35 -2.13 -12.52
N VAL A 142 -5.63 -3.22 -11.81
CA VAL A 142 -6.74 -4.12 -12.13
C VAL A 142 -8.08 -3.41 -11.93
N ALA A 143 -8.23 -2.69 -10.83
CA ALA A 143 -9.46 -1.98 -10.53
C ALA A 143 -9.75 -0.90 -11.58
N SER A 144 -8.75 -0.14 -12.05
CA SER A 144 -8.95 0.83 -13.13
C SER A 144 -9.52 0.23 -14.43
N ARG A 145 -9.22 -1.04 -14.71
CA ARG A 145 -9.75 -1.80 -15.85
C ARG A 145 -11.15 -2.35 -15.54
N ALA A 146 -11.34 -2.87 -14.33
CA ALA A 146 -12.59 -3.47 -13.88
C ALA A 146 -13.68 -2.46 -13.51
N THR A 147 -13.38 -1.18 -13.25
CA THR A 147 -14.39 -0.19 -12.82
C THR A 147 -15.50 -0.03 -13.86
N GLN A 148 -15.17 -0.11 -15.16
CA GLN A 148 -16.17 -0.05 -16.23
C GLN A 148 -17.07 -1.29 -16.22
N GLU A 149 -16.51 -2.49 -16.01
CA GLU A 149 -17.24 -3.74 -15.90
C GLU A 149 -18.21 -3.71 -14.71
N TRP A 150 -17.70 -3.32 -13.54
CA TRP A 150 -18.49 -3.17 -12.33
C TRP A 150 -19.61 -2.13 -12.47
N TYR A 151 -19.30 -0.99 -13.10
CA TYR A 151 -20.29 0.04 -13.39
C TYR A 151 -21.41 -0.50 -14.28
N LEU A 152 -21.07 -1.21 -15.37
CA LEU A 152 -22.06 -1.77 -16.30
C LEU A 152 -22.86 -2.91 -15.69
N GLN A 153 -22.27 -3.72 -14.81
CA GLN A 153 -23.04 -4.71 -14.04
C GLN A 153 -24.11 -4.03 -13.18
N LEU A 154 -23.75 -2.98 -12.44
CA LEU A 154 -24.67 -2.30 -11.52
C LEU A 154 -25.69 -1.41 -12.22
N ARG A 155 -25.24 -0.55 -13.15
CA ARG A 155 -26.01 0.53 -13.76
C ARG A 155 -26.34 0.32 -15.22
N GLY A 156 -25.64 -0.60 -15.89
CA GLY A 156 -25.89 -0.88 -17.29
C GLY A 156 -27.29 -1.44 -17.54
N VAL A 157 -27.79 -1.24 -18.75
CA VAL A 157 -29.10 -1.73 -19.19
C VAL A 157 -28.87 -2.69 -20.36
N GLU A 158 -29.47 -3.88 -20.27
CA GLU A 158 -29.47 -4.81 -21.38
C GLU A 158 -30.41 -4.32 -22.48
N GLN A 159 -29.87 -4.20 -23.69
CA GLN A 159 -30.66 -3.83 -24.87
C GLN A 159 -30.18 -4.56 -26.11
N THR A 160 -31.07 -4.71 -27.08
CA THR A 160 -30.73 -5.25 -28.39
C THR A 160 -30.04 -4.17 -29.22
N VAL A 161 -28.81 -4.45 -29.64
CA VAL A 161 -28.00 -3.58 -30.49
C VAL A 161 -27.76 -4.23 -31.86
N THR A 162 -27.41 -3.42 -32.85
CA THR A 162 -27.02 -3.91 -34.17
C THR A 162 -25.52 -3.79 -34.36
N LEU A 163 -24.88 -4.80 -34.94
CA LEU A 163 -23.45 -4.77 -35.17
C LEU A 163 -23.10 -3.82 -36.32
N ALA A 164 -22.16 -2.91 -36.08
CA ALA A 164 -21.64 -1.98 -37.06
C ALA A 164 -20.31 -2.48 -37.64
N ALA A 165 -19.83 -1.83 -38.70
CA ALA A 165 -18.52 -2.15 -39.26
C ALA A 165 -17.42 -1.98 -38.19
N PRO A 166 -16.52 -2.96 -38.03
CA PRO A 166 -15.49 -2.91 -37.00
C PRO A 166 -14.49 -1.78 -37.26
N SER A 167 -13.98 -1.16 -36.20
CA SER A 167 -12.86 -0.23 -36.30
C SER A 167 -11.54 -1.01 -36.31
N ARG A 168 -10.57 -0.54 -37.10
CA ARG A 168 -9.22 -1.12 -37.17
C ARG A 168 -8.15 -0.06 -36.93
N PRO A 169 -8.13 0.59 -35.76
CA PRO A 169 -7.07 1.54 -35.44
C PRO A 169 -5.71 0.84 -35.45
N LEU A 170 -4.69 1.55 -35.93
CA LEU A 170 -3.32 1.12 -35.80
C LEU A 170 -2.85 1.56 -34.41
N SER A 171 -2.58 0.61 -33.52
CA SER A 171 -2.07 0.86 -32.18
C SER A 171 -0.75 0.11 -32.03
N HIS A 172 0.31 0.82 -31.65
CA HIS A 172 1.62 0.21 -31.32
C HIS A 172 2.18 -0.70 -32.44
N GLY A 173 1.93 -0.35 -33.70
CA GLY A 173 2.38 -1.11 -34.88
C GLY A 173 1.54 -2.34 -35.23
N ILE A 174 0.51 -2.66 -34.45
CA ILE A 174 -0.40 -3.79 -34.67
C ILE A 174 -1.78 -3.25 -35.06
N ARG A 175 -2.45 -3.92 -36.01
CA ARG A 175 -3.85 -3.64 -36.34
C ARG A 175 -4.73 -4.39 -35.36
N GLU A 176 -5.29 -3.66 -34.41
CA GLU A 176 -6.30 -4.20 -33.50
C GLU A 176 -7.67 -4.00 -34.13
N THR A 177 -8.48 -5.05 -34.16
CA THR A 177 -9.86 -4.98 -34.65
C THR A 177 -10.78 -4.83 -33.45
N TYR A 178 -11.54 -3.74 -33.38
CA TYR A 178 -12.49 -3.48 -32.31
C TYR A 178 -13.93 -3.59 -32.81
N CYS A 179 -14.79 -4.20 -32.02
CA CYS A 179 -16.22 -4.27 -32.33
C CYS A 179 -16.87 -2.90 -32.17
N ARG A 180 -17.84 -2.62 -33.04
CA ARG A 180 -18.72 -1.47 -32.92
C ARG A 180 -20.17 -1.92 -32.93
N VAL A 181 -20.97 -1.30 -32.08
CA VAL A 181 -22.41 -1.55 -32.02
C VAL A 181 -23.15 -0.25 -32.26
N ARG A 182 -24.26 -0.34 -33.00
CA ARG A 182 -25.23 0.73 -33.16
C ARG A 182 -26.39 0.50 -32.20
N LEU A 183 -26.63 1.49 -31.35
CA LEU A 183 -27.71 1.50 -30.36
C LEU A 183 -29.04 1.86 -31.03
N ALA A 184 -30.14 1.76 -30.26
CA ALA A 184 -31.49 2.07 -30.73
C ALA A 184 -31.67 3.55 -31.12
N ASP A 185 -30.88 4.45 -30.53
CA ASP A 185 -30.84 5.88 -30.87
C ASP A 185 -30.04 6.18 -32.16
N GLY A 186 -29.46 5.16 -32.79
CA GLY A 186 -28.65 5.27 -34.01
C GLY A 186 -27.19 5.63 -33.78
N SER A 187 -26.80 5.97 -32.55
CA SER A 187 -25.41 6.22 -32.17
C SER A 187 -24.56 4.95 -32.35
N VAL A 188 -23.28 5.11 -32.66
CA VAL A 188 -22.37 3.98 -32.87
C VAL A 188 -21.19 4.07 -31.93
N HIS A 189 -21.07 3.09 -31.05
CA HIS A 189 -20.07 3.05 -30.00
C HIS A 189 -19.13 1.86 -30.18
N GLN A 190 -17.87 2.06 -29.80
CA GLN A 190 -16.89 0.97 -29.71
C GLN A 190 -17.15 0.18 -28.43
N VAL A 191 -17.16 -1.15 -28.54
CA VAL A 191 -17.29 -2.05 -27.38
C VAL A 191 -15.99 -2.04 -26.59
N PHE A 192 -16.06 -1.93 -25.26
CA PHE A 192 -14.86 -1.76 -24.44
C PHE A 192 -14.07 -3.06 -24.21
N SER A 193 -14.73 -4.22 -24.26
CA SER A 193 -14.08 -5.52 -24.20
C SER A 193 -14.04 -6.13 -25.60
N ASN A 194 -12.84 -6.25 -26.16
CA ASN A 194 -12.63 -6.84 -27.47
C ASN A 194 -12.76 -8.38 -27.40
N ARG A 195 -14.00 -8.87 -27.30
CA ARG A 195 -14.25 -10.31 -27.38
C ARG A 195 -13.81 -10.81 -28.76
N GLU A 196 -12.91 -11.80 -28.77
CA GLU A 196 -12.42 -12.52 -29.98
C GLU A 196 -13.56 -12.98 -30.91
N LYS A 197 -14.78 -13.11 -30.39
CA LYS A 197 -15.98 -13.52 -31.13
C LYS A 197 -16.48 -12.49 -32.16
N CYS A 198 -16.09 -11.22 -32.08
CA CYS A 198 -16.70 -10.16 -32.90
C CYS A 198 -16.29 -10.16 -34.38
N ALA A 199 -15.03 -10.49 -34.69
CA ALA A 199 -14.52 -10.36 -36.06
C ALA A 199 -14.86 -11.58 -36.93
N ASP A 200 -14.91 -12.77 -36.33
CA ASP A 200 -14.96 -14.02 -37.09
C ASP A 200 -16.33 -14.71 -37.10
N ARG A 201 -17.22 -14.43 -36.13
CA ARG A 201 -18.53 -15.10 -36.01
C ARG A 201 -19.74 -14.25 -36.31
N MET A 202 -19.65 -12.93 -36.20
CA MET A 202 -20.81 -12.04 -36.29
C MET A 202 -20.70 -11.09 -37.49
N ARG A 203 -21.78 -10.94 -38.27
CA ARG A 203 -21.81 -10.10 -39.47
C ARG A 203 -22.34 -8.71 -39.14
N THR A 204 -21.88 -7.71 -39.88
CA THR A 204 -22.45 -6.36 -39.82
C THR A 204 -23.95 -6.41 -40.13
N GLY A 205 -24.76 -5.77 -39.30
CA GLY A 205 -26.23 -5.80 -39.38
C GLY A 205 -26.89 -6.85 -38.48
N ASP A 206 -26.15 -7.82 -37.95
CA ASP A 206 -26.69 -8.79 -37.01
C ASP A 206 -27.15 -8.10 -35.72
N ARG A 207 -28.21 -8.65 -35.11
CA ARG A 207 -28.71 -8.20 -33.81
C ARG A 207 -28.06 -9.02 -32.70
N ALA A 208 -27.61 -8.34 -31.65
CA ALA A 208 -27.02 -8.95 -30.48
C ALA A 208 -27.51 -8.26 -29.20
N THR A 209 -27.36 -8.92 -28.07
CA THR A 209 -27.59 -8.30 -26.76
C THR A 209 -26.31 -7.59 -26.31
N ALA A 210 -26.46 -6.38 -25.81
CA ALA A 210 -25.38 -5.62 -25.20
C ALA A 210 -25.85 -4.94 -23.91
N VAL A 211 -24.92 -4.77 -22.97
CA VAL A 211 -25.13 -3.96 -21.77
C VAL A 211 -24.61 -2.57 -22.04
N VAL A 212 -25.47 -1.57 -21.90
CA VAL A 212 -25.17 -0.19 -22.26
C VAL A 212 -25.29 0.71 -21.04
N ASP A 213 -24.35 1.65 -20.91
CA ASP A 213 -24.43 2.71 -19.91
C ASP A 213 -25.50 3.75 -20.30
N PRO A 214 -26.57 3.94 -19.51
CA PRO A 214 -27.60 4.93 -19.80
C PRO A 214 -27.09 6.37 -19.76
N SER A 215 -25.96 6.64 -19.09
CA SER A 215 -25.34 7.97 -19.06
C SER A 215 -24.41 8.25 -20.27
N GLY A 216 -24.08 7.21 -21.04
CA GLY A 216 -23.19 7.31 -22.20
C GLY A 216 -21.72 7.58 -21.87
N PHE A 217 -21.33 7.52 -20.59
CA PHE A 217 -19.96 7.75 -20.15
C PHE A 217 -19.03 6.58 -20.50
N TYR A 218 -19.53 5.34 -20.35
CA TYR A 218 -18.79 4.12 -20.68
C TYR A 218 -19.25 3.48 -21.98
N GLY A 219 -18.31 2.87 -22.70
CA GLY A 219 -18.60 2.06 -23.89
C GLY A 219 -19.44 0.82 -23.55
N PRO A 220 -20.27 0.33 -24.49
CA PRO A 220 -21.14 -0.83 -24.28
C PRO A 220 -20.36 -2.15 -24.16
N PHE A 221 -20.92 -3.11 -23.42
CA PHE A 221 -20.47 -4.50 -23.35
C PHE A 221 -21.26 -5.38 -24.32
N LEU A 222 -20.62 -6.29 -25.07
CA LEU A 222 -21.33 -7.24 -25.92
C LEU A 222 -21.59 -8.57 -25.17
N GLY A 223 -22.84 -8.82 -24.81
CA GLY A 223 -23.28 -9.95 -23.99
C GLY A 223 -24.39 -9.55 -23.01
N ALA A 224 -24.75 -10.48 -22.12
CA ALA A 224 -25.63 -10.20 -20.99
C ALA A 224 -24.81 -9.75 -19.76
N LYS A 225 -25.46 -9.13 -18.78
CA LYS A 225 -24.85 -8.75 -17.50
C LYS A 225 -24.08 -9.87 -16.79
N PRO A 226 -24.60 -11.10 -16.66
CA PRO A 226 -23.85 -12.19 -16.00
C PRO A 226 -22.56 -12.55 -16.73
N ASP A 227 -22.43 -12.21 -18.02
CA ASP A 227 -21.23 -12.51 -18.80
C ASP A 227 -20.09 -11.49 -18.57
N ILE A 228 -20.33 -10.44 -17.78
CA ILE A 228 -19.33 -9.39 -17.48
C ILE A 228 -18.31 -9.86 -16.43
N ASP A 229 -18.61 -10.88 -15.61
CA ASP A 229 -17.86 -11.17 -14.37
C ASP A 229 -16.84 -12.32 -14.43
N ASP A 230 -16.63 -12.93 -15.60
CA ASP A 230 -15.90 -14.21 -15.70
C ASP A 230 -14.45 -14.02 -16.13
N THR A 231 -13.65 -13.29 -15.35
CA THR A 231 -12.24 -13.06 -15.68
C THR A 231 -11.27 -13.29 -14.53
N VAL A 232 -10.08 -13.74 -14.90
CA VAL A 232 -8.89 -13.90 -14.06
C VAL A 232 -8.61 -12.64 -13.22
N GLU A 233 -9.03 -11.47 -13.70
CA GLU A 233 -8.88 -10.17 -13.04
C GLU A 233 -9.61 -10.09 -11.69
N THR A 234 -10.77 -10.73 -11.55
CA THR A 234 -11.51 -10.80 -10.28
C THR A 234 -10.75 -11.63 -9.24
N ALA A 235 -10.16 -12.75 -9.64
CA ALA A 235 -9.34 -13.57 -8.75
C ALA A 235 -8.03 -12.85 -8.34
N VAL A 236 -7.40 -12.13 -9.27
CA VAL A 236 -6.19 -11.34 -9.02
C VAL A 236 -6.49 -10.18 -8.07
N SER A 237 -7.58 -9.44 -8.28
CA SER A 237 -7.97 -8.32 -7.40
C SER A 237 -8.32 -8.80 -5.99
N LEU A 238 -9.08 -9.89 -5.84
CA LEU A 238 -9.37 -10.50 -4.53
C LEU A 238 -8.08 -10.93 -3.81
N SER A 239 -7.15 -11.55 -4.53
CA SER A 239 -5.86 -11.98 -3.97
C SER A 239 -5.02 -10.79 -3.53
N ALA A 240 -4.95 -9.74 -4.36
CA ALA A 240 -4.21 -8.53 -4.04
C ALA A 240 -4.85 -7.77 -2.86
N ALA A 241 -6.18 -7.69 -2.77
CA ALA A 241 -6.90 -7.14 -1.63
C ALA A 241 -6.59 -7.90 -0.34
N ALA A 242 -6.63 -9.24 -0.41
CA ALA A 242 -6.28 -10.09 0.72
C ALA A 242 -4.84 -9.85 1.18
N VAL A 243 -3.86 -9.79 0.27
CA VAL A 243 -2.47 -9.51 0.62
C VAL A 243 -2.30 -8.12 1.22
N MET A 244 -2.90 -7.10 0.61
CA MET A 244 -2.81 -5.71 1.07
C MET A 244 -3.34 -5.54 2.51
N VAL A 245 -4.40 -6.27 2.87
CA VAL A 245 -5.04 -6.18 4.19
C VAL A 245 -4.42 -7.15 5.22
N LEU A 246 -4.22 -8.41 4.84
CA LEU A 246 -3.81 -9.46 5.78
C LEU A 246 -2.33 -9.34 6.17
N ALA A 247 -1.45 -8.87 5.28
CA ALA A 247 -0.04 -8.68 5.61
C ALA A 247 0.16 -7.70 6.80
N PRO A 248 -0.34 -6.45 6.76
CA PRO A 248 -0.20 -5.52 7.88
C PRO A 248 -0.95 -5.98 9.14
N LEU A 249 -2.16 -6.53 9.00
CA LEU A 249 -2.94 -7.05 10.14
C LEU A 249 -2.26 -8.24 10.80
N GLY A 250 -1.70 -9.16 10.01
CA GLY A 250 -0.99 -10.34 10.49
C GLY A 250 0.22 -9.96 11.33
N VAL A 251 1.05 -9.02 10.84
CA VAL A 251 2.21 -8.53 11.61
C VAL A 251 1.78 -7.84 12.91
N MET A 252 0.74 -7.01 12.86
CA MET A 252 0.20 -6.37 14.07
C MET A 252 -0.33 -7.41 15.09
N ALA A 253 -1.01 -8.46 14.63
CA ALA A 253 -1.55 -9.52 15.48
C ALA A 253 -0.45 -10.41 16.08
N LEU A 254 0.50 -10.88 15.26
CA LEU A 254 1.66 -11.65 15.70
C LEU A 254 2.53 -10.86 16.69
N GLY A 255 2.73 -9.56 16.45
CA GLY A 255 3.43 -8.67 17.36
C GLY A 255 2.72 -8.51 18.70
N ARG A 256 1.38 -8.57 18.74
CA ARG A 256 0.59 -8.58 20.01
C ARG A 256 0.69 -9.92 20.73
N LEU A 257 0.62 -11.04 19.99
CA LEU A 257 0.68 -12.39 20.55
C LEU A 257 2.05 -12.73 21.15
N ARG A 258 3.14 -12.38 20.47
CA ARG A 258 4.50 -12.58 20.98
C ARG A 258 4.73 -11.79 22.27
N ARG A 259 4.19 -10.58 22.35
CA ARG A 259 4.20 -9.78 23.58
C ARG A 259 3.36 -10.45 24.68
N ALA A 260 2.13 -10.86 24.40
CA ALA A 260 1.30 -11.54 25.41
C ALA A 260 1.97 -12.80 25.99
N ARG A 261 2.68 -13.57 25.17
CA ARG A 261 3.45 -14.75 25.63
C ARG A 261 4.68 -14.39 26.46
N ALA A 262 5.44 -13.37 26.06
CA ALA A 262 6.62 -12.92 26.82
C ALA A 262 6.25 -12.46 28.25
N TRP A 263 5.09 -11.82 28.40
CA TRP A 263 4.57 -11.40 29.70
C TRP A 263 4.07 -12.56 30.56
N ALA A 264 3.48 -13.59 29.94
CA ALA A 264 3.06 -14.80 30.63
C ALA A 264 4.26 -15.60 31.15
N THR A 265 5.39 -15.60 30.42
CA THR A 265 6.63 -16.24 30.87
C THR A 265 7.35 -15.46 31.97
N GLU A 266 7.32 -14.12 31.94
CA GLU A 266 7.92 -13.30 33.02
C GLU A 266 7.10 -13.34 34.31
N GLY A 267 5.77 -13.47 34.23
CA GLY A 267 4.89 -13.62 35.41
C GLY A 267 4.89 -15.01 36.05
N ALA A 268 5.49 -16.01 35.41
CA ALA A 268 5.60 -17.38 35.94
C ALA A 268 6.94 -17.63 36.68
N VAL A 269 7.85 -16.65 36.68
CA VAL A 269 9.18 -16.71 37.30
C VAL A 269 9.27 -15.80 38.55
N ALA A 270 8.17 -15.15 38.93
CA ALA A 270 8.02 -14.39 40.17
C ALA A 270 7.19 -15.19 41.19
#